data_AF-A0A645DPS7-F1
#
_entry.id   AF-A0A645DPS7-F1
#
_cell.length_a   1.000
_cell.length_b   1.000
_cell.length_c   1.000
_cell.angle_alpha   90.00
_cell.angle_beta   90.00
_cell.angle_gamma   90.00
#
_symmetry.space_group_name_H-M   'P 1'
#
loop_
_entity.id
_entity.type
_entity.pdbx_description
1 polymer ?
#
loop_
_entity_poly.entity_id
_entity_poly.type
_entity_poly.pdbx_seq_one_letter_code
_entity_poly.pdbx_strand_id
1 'polypeptide(L)'
;MVLNCVNPESEQAQTLAARMEEKYQVPVTPLNCLGLDLPGIEKILQSVLYQFPLKQIAIEIPRWIVALERDHWLKKALYDAVKQSTFGIKRMRELPEKLGGAKKCEYLNDFALDSIDFGQGSARARATVDPKLFYRVIGEATGIEVQDDTDLMPVMIKLAAIKREHEKYRNALDEVAATGYGIVMPTMEQLTLEEPEIIKQGGRYGVKLRASAPSIHMMRADISTEVSPIVGSEKQSQELVEYLLSEFESDPAKIWSSNIFGKSLHELVNEGLHNKLYRMPTDARGKLTETIERIINDGCSGLICIIL
;
A
#
# COMPACT_ATOMS: atom_id res chain seq x y z
N MET A 1 -28.37 -16.83 -40.79
CA MET A 1 -29.28 -17.49 -41.74
C MET A 1 -28.85 -17.12 -43.15
N VAL A 2 -28.87 -18.03 -44.11
CA VAL A 2 -28.46 -17.74 -45.49
C VAL A 2 -29.72 -17.58 -46.35
N LEU A 3 -29.82 -16.47 -47.07
CA LEU A 3 -30.84 -16.24 -48.08
C LEU A 3 -30.22 -16.53 -49.45
N ASN A 4 -30.55 -17.68 -50.04
CA ASN A 4 -30.06 -18.01 -51.38
C ASN A 4 -30.79 -17.16 -52.43
N CYS A 5 -30.04 -16.38 -53.20
CA CYS A 5 -30.59 -15.52 -54.25
C CYS A 5 -29.61 -15.37 -55.42
N VAL A 6 -30.13 -15.20 -56.64
CA VAL A 6 -29.31 -15.07 -57.85
C VAL A 6 -28.45 -13.80 -57.82
N ASN A 7 -29.00 -12.68 -57.34
CA ASN A 7 -28.32 -11.38 -57.23
C ASN A 7 -28.34 -10.85 -55.77
N PRO A 8 -27.31 -11.16 -54.96
CA PRO A 8 -27.22 -10.76 -53.54
C PRO A 8 -27.16 -9.24 -53.31
N GLU A 9 -26.58 -8.51 -54.25
CA GLU A 9 -26.44 -7.05 -54.19
C GLU A 9 -27.70 -6.30 -54.66
N SER A 10 -28.74 -7.03 -55.11
CA SER A 10 -29.99 -6.37 -55.53
C SER A 10 -30.75 -5.80 -54.34
N GLU A 11 -31.37 -4.64 -54.53
CA GLU A 11 -32.18 -3.96 -53.50
C GLU A 11 -33.31 -4.85 -52.97
N GLN A 12 -33.90 -5.68 -53.84
CA GLN A 12 -34.93 -6.64 -53.48
C GLN A 12 -34.42 -7.72 -52.50
N ALA A 13 -33.22 -8.26 -52.74
CA ALA A 13 -32.61 -9.26 -51.88
C ALA A 13 -32.22 -8.70 -50.51
N GLN A 14 -31.65 -7.48 -50.49
CA GLN A 14 -31.29 -6.79 -49.24
C GLN A 14 -32.52 -6.41 -48.41
N THR A 15 -33.58 -5.91 -49.06
CA THR A 15 -34.85 -5.58 -48.39
C THR A 15 -35.51 -6.82 -47.79
N LEU A 16 -35.49 -7.94 -48.53
CA LEU A 16 -36.01 -9.22 -48.02
C LEU A 16 -35.18 -9.74 -46.85
N ALA A 17 -33.84 -9.65 -46.93
CA ALA A 17 -32.95 -10.02 -45.84
C ALA A 17 -33.26 -9.21 -44.57
N ALA A 18 -33.36 -7.88 -44.66
CA ALA A 18 -33.67 -7.01 -43.52
C ALA A 18 -35.02 -7.35 -42.86
N ARG A 19 -36.07 -7.59 -43.66
CA ARG A 19 -37.39 -8.02 -43.13
C ARG A 19 -37.31 -9.37 -42.41
N MET A 20 -36.50 -10.29 -42.92
CA MET A 20 -36.30 -11.59 -42.27
C MET A 20 -35.44 -11.46 -41.00
N GLU A 21 -34.45 -10.56 -40.97
CA GLU A 21 -33.67 -10.25 -39.76
C GLU A 21 -34.57 -9.74 -38.64
N GLU A 22 -35.47 -8.81 -38.95
CA GLU A 22 -36.41 -8.25 -37.99
C GLU A 22 -37.40 -9.31 -37.48
N LYS A 23 -37.97 -10.11 -38.38
CA LYS A 23 -38.94 -11.16 -38.04
C LYS A 23 -38.34 -12.28 -37.20
N TYR A 24 -37.14 -12.74 -37.56
CA TYR A 24 -36.54 -13.94 -36.96
C TYR A 24 -35.44 -13.62 -35.93
N GLN A 25 -35.08 -12.35 -35.74
CA GLN A 25 -34.09 -11.90 -34.74
C GLN A 25 -32.72 -12.60 -34.88
N VAL A 26 -32.38 -12.96 -36.12
CA VAL A 26 -31.12 -13.60 -36.52
C VAL A 26 -30.60 -12.91 -37.77
N PRO A 27 -29.27 -12.71 -37.92
CA PRO A 27 -28.73 -12.08 -39.11
C PRO A 27 -28.99 -12.94 -40.35
N VAL A 28 -29.32 -12.30 -41.46
CA VAL A 28 -29.65 -12.92 -42.75
C VAL A 28 -28.66 -12.42 -43.78
N THR A 29 -27.81 -13.32 -44.28
CA THR A 29 -26.82 -13.00 -45.31
C THR A 29 -27.37 -13.43 -46.67
N PRO A 30 -27.73 -12.49 -47.56
CA PRO A 30 -28.04 -12.81 -48.95
C PRO A 30 -26.78 -13.28 -49.66
N LEU A 31 -26.87 -14.41 -50.36
CA LEU A 31 -25.74 -15.01 -51.05
C LEU A 31 -26.20 -15.86 -52.24
N ASN A 32 -25.43 -15.90 -53.31
CA ASN A 32 -25.68 -16.79 -54.44
C ASN A 32 -24.92 -18.10 -54.24
N CYS A 33 -25.63 -19.16 -53.87
CA CYS A 33 -25.00 -20.45 -53.57
C CYS A 33 -24.38 -21.12 -54.81
N LEU A 34 -24.80 -20.75 -56.03
CA LEU A 34 -24.21 -21.28 -57.27
C LEU A 34 -22.83 -20.66 -57.58
N GLY A 35 -22.61 -19.41 -57.14
CA GLY A 35 -21.34 -18.68 -57.30
C GLY A 35 -20.51 -18.64 -56.02
N LEU A 36 -20.77 -19.55 -55.07
CA LEU A 36 -20.13 -19.54 -53.75
C LEU A 36 -18.61 -19.77 -53.88
N ASP A 37 -17.84 -18.80 -53.42
CA ASP A 37 -16.39 -18.84 -53.35
C ASP A 37 -15.90 -18.98 -51.89
N LEU A 38 -14.57 -19.11 -51.71
CA LEU A 38 -13.97 -19.25 -50.38
C LEU A 38 -14.34 -18.09 -49.44
N PRO A 39 -14.27 -16.80 -49.87
CA PRO A 39 -14.73 -15.67 -49.07
C PRO A 39 -16.21 -15.75 -48.67
N GLY A 40 -17.08 -16.22 -49.56
CA GLY A 40 -18.49 -16.46 -49.26
C GLY A 40 -18.69 -17.49 -48.15
N ILE A 41 -17.92 -18.58 -48.16
CA ILE A 41 -17.93 -19.61 -47.11
C ILE A 41 -17.44 -19.03 -45.78
N GLU A 42 -16.34 -18.27 -45.79
CA GLU A 42 -15.79 -17.61 -44.61
C GLU A 42 -16.83 -16.67 -43.97
N LYS A 43 -17.53 -15.87 -44.78
CA LYS A 43 -18.59 -14.96 -44.31
C LYS A 43 -19.75 -15.71 -43.65
N ILE A 44 -20.15 -16.86 -44.21
CA ILE A 44 -21.20 -17.70 -43.61
C ILE A 44 -20.72 -18.22 -42.25
N LEU A 45 -19.52 -18.81 -42.19
CA LEU A 45 -18.97 -19.35 -40.94
C LEU A 45 -18.83 -18.26 -39.88
N GLN A 46 -18.32 -17.08 -40.25
CA GLN A 46 -18.24 -15.93 -39.36
C GLN A 46 -19.63 -15.54 -38.83
N SER A 47 -20.64 -15.42 -39.69
CA SER A 47 -22.00 -15.06 -39.25
C SER A 47 -22.56 -16.04 -38.21
N VAL A 48 -22.24 -17.33 -38.33
CA VAL A 48 -22.66 -18.38 -37.40
C VAL A 48 -21.89 -18.28 -36.08
N LEU A 49 -20.57 -18.16 -36.13
CA LEU A 49 -19.72 -18.06 -34.93
C LEU A 49 -20.09 -16.83 -34.09
N TYR A 50 -20.43 -15.70 -34.72
CA TYR A 50 -20.87 -14.50 -34.03
C TYR A 50 -22.27 -14.59 -33.40
N GLN A 51 -23.05 -15.64 -33.71
CA GLN A 51 -24.32 -15.96 -33.01
C GLN A 51 -24.12 -16.80 -31.75
N PHE A 52 -22.92 -17.31 -31.48
CA PHE A 52 -22.71 -18.15 -30.33
C PHE A 52 -22.93 -17.39 -29.01
N PRO A 53 -23.49 -18.07 -28.00
CA PRO A 53 -23.73 -17.46 -26.70
C PRO A 53 -22.39 -17.14 -26.03
N LEU A 54 -22.33 -15.96 -25.44
CA LEU A 54 -21.21 -15.54 -24.63
C LEU A 54 -21.32 -16.15 -23.23
N LYS A 55 -20.28 -16.85 -22.78
CA LYS A 55 -20.21 -17.46 -21.44
C LYS A 55 -19.46 -16.60 -20.44
N GLN A 56 -18.34 -15.99 -20.85
CA GLN A 56 -17.50 -15.20 -19.96
C GLN A 56 -16.79 -14.06 -20.69
N ILE A 57 -16.58 -12.96 -19.98
CA ILE A 57 -15.74 -11.84 -20.41
C ILE A 57 -14.64 -11.69 -19.38
N ALA A 58 -13.39 -11.91 -19.79
CA ALA A 58 -12.23 -11.60 -18.98
C ALA A 58 -11.81 -10.15 -19.23
N ILE A 59 -11.61 -9.39 -18.16
CA ILE A 59 -11.39 -7.96 -18.23
C ILE A 59 -10.05 -7.65 -17.60
N GLU A 60 -9.13 -7.14 -18.41
CA GLU A 60 -7.81 -6.73 -17.99
C GLU A 60 -7.86 -5.29 -17.50
N ILE A 61 -7.59 -5.11 -16.20
CA ILE A 61 -7.52 -3.82 -15.52
C ILE A 61 -6.07 -3.63 -15.04
N PRO A 62 -5.54 -2.39 -15.04
CA PRO A 62 -4.21 -2.12 -14.53
C PRO A 62 -4.01 -2.68 -13.11
N ARG A 63 -2.92 -3.44 -12.92
CA ARG A 63 -2.70 -4.24 -11.70
C ARG A 63 -2.60 -3.40 -10.43
N TRP A 64 -2.11 -2.17 -10.53
CA TRP A 64 -2.01 -1.25 -9.40
C TRP A 64 -3.40 -0.85 -8.86
N ILE A 65 -4.43 -0.78 -9.72
CA ILE A 65 -5.83 -0.52 -9.31
C ILE A 65 -6.38 -1.71 -8.52
N VAL A 66 -5.98 -2.92 -8.90
CA VAL A 66 -6.38 -4.15 -8.18
C VAL A 66 -5.80 -4.15 -6.76
N ALA A 67 -4.59 -3.60 -6.58
CA ALA A 67 -3.94 -3.49 -5.27
C ALA A 67 -4.57 -2.44 -4.34
N LEU A 68 -5.41 -1.53 -4.85
CA LEU A 68 -6.12 -0.56 -4.03
C LEU A 68 -7.13 -1.23 -3.09
N GLU A 69 -7.38 -0.58 -1.96
CA GLU A 69 -8.40 -1.00 -1.00
C GLU A 69 -9.77 -1.17 -1.66
N ARG A 70 -10.59 -2.07 -1.12
CA ARG A 70 -11.91 -2.40 -1.69
C ARG A 70 -12.82 -1.18 -1.79
N ASP A 71 -12.69 -0.26 -0.84
CA ASP A 71 -13.52 0.94 -0.75
C ASP A 71 -13.00 2.14 -1.53
N HIS A 72 -11.84 2.02 -2.18
CA HIS A 72 -11.23 3.10 -2.95
C HIS A 72 -12.14 3.56 -4.10
N TRP A 73 -12.36 4.87 -4.20
CA TRP A 73 -13.29 5.50 -5.15
C TRP A 73 -13.02 5.08 -6.61
N LEU A 74 -11.75 5.10 -7.03
CA LEU A 74 -11.36 4.74 -8.41
C LEU A 74 -11.69 3.29 -8.75
N LYS A 75 -11.46 2.38 -7.80
CA LYS A 75 -11.74 0.95 -7.98
C LYS A 75 -13.24 0.70 -8.11
N LYS A 76 -14.05 1.32 -7.25
CA LYS A 76 -15.52 1.27 -7.35
C LYS A 76 -16.02 1.79 -8.69
N ALA A 77 -15.60 3.00 -9.07
CA ALA A 77 -16.03 3.64 -10.31
C ALA A 77 -15.71 2.81 -11.56
N LEU A 78 -14.51 2.23 -11.64
CA LEU A 78 -14.12 1.37 -12.76
C LEU A 78 -14.89 0.06 -12.79
N TYR A 79 -15.05 -0.60 -11.65
CA TYR A 79 -15.79 -1.86 -11.58
C TYR A 79 -17.27 -1.66 -11.95
N ASP A 80 -17.88 -0.57 -11.49
CA ASP A 80 -19.26 -0.23 -11.83
C ASP A 80 -19.42 0.10 -13.32
N ALA A 81 -18.50 0.90 -13.89
CA ALA A 81 -18.50 1.21 -15.32
C ALA A 81 -18.40 -0.07 -16.17
N VAL A 82 -17.43 -0.94 -15.84
CA VAL A 82 -17.22 -2.20 -16.54
C VAL A 82 -18.43 -3.14 -16.40
N LYS A 83 -19.01 -3.24 -15.20
CA LYS A 83 -20.20 -4.05 -14.94
C LYS A 83 -21.40 -3.55 -15.73
N GLN A 84 -21.61 -2.23 -15.82
CA GLN A 84 -22.70 -1.65 -16.61
C GLN A 84 -22.53 -1.91 -18.11
N SER A 85 -21.32 -1.82 -18.64
CA SER A 85 -21.06 -2.02 -20.07
C SER A 85 -21.12 -3.48 -20.51
N THR A 86 -20.84 -4.42 -19.58
CA THR A 86 -20.93 -5.86 -19.84
C THR A 86 -22.31 -6.43 -19.56
N PHE A 87 -23.18 -5.70 -18.85
CA PHE A 87 -24.51 -6.17 -18.50
C PHE A 87 -25.38 -6.35 -19.75
N GLY A 88 -25.97 -7.54 -19.87
CA GLY A 88 -26.92 -7.85 -20.95
C GLY A 88 -26.27 -8.05 -22.33
N ILE A 89 -24.98 -8.38 -22.39
CA ILE A 89 -24.35 -8.95 -23.59
C ILE A 89 -24.65 -10.46 -23.61
N LYS A 90 -25.39 -10.92 -24.62
CA LYS A 90 -25.77 -12.36 -24.74
C LYS A 90 -25.03 -13.07 -25.86
N ARG A 91 -24.73 -12.35 -26.95
CA ARG A 91 -24.14 -12.92 -28.16
C ARG A 91 -22.80 -12.26 -28.47
N MET A 92 -21.90 -13.00 -29.11
CA MET A 92 -20.56 -12.51 -29.49
C MET A 92 -20.60 -11.25 -30.36
N ARG A 93 -21.61 -11.10 -31.24
CA ARG A 93 -21.80 -9.89 -32.07
C ARG A 93 -22.05 -8.60 -31.31
N GLU A 94 -22.55 -8.67 -30.09
CA GLU A 94 -22.89 -7.48 -29.30
C GLU A 94 -21.66 -6.89 -28.59
N LEU A 95 -20.56 -7.65 -28.51
CA LEU A 95 -19.34 -7.24 -27.81
C LEU A 95 -18.76 -5.93 -28.35
N PRO A 96 -18.48 -5.77 -29.66
CA PRO A 96 -17.81 -4.56 -30.15
C PRO A 96 -18.62 -3.28 -29.89
N GLU A 97 -19.94 -3.36 -30.04
CA GLU A 97 -20.85 -2.22 -29.86
C GLU A 97 -21.03 -1.88 -28.37
N LYS A 98 -21.30 -2.87 -27.52
CA LYS A 98 -21.60 -2.62 -26.09
C LYS A 98 -20.35 -2.27 -25.28
N LEU A 99 -19.19 -2.84 -25.60
CA LEU A 99 -17.93 -2.49 -24.93
C LEU A 99 -17.55 -1.03 -25.23
N GLY A 100 -17.87 -0.50 -26.42
CA GLY A 100 -17.70 0.92 -26.74
C GLY A 100 -18.45 1.87 -25.80
N GLY A 101 -19.54 1.41 -25.17
CA GLY A 101 -20.33 2.18 -24.20
C GLY A 101 -19.61 2.45 -22.86
N ALA A 102 -18.53 1.73 -22.55
CA ALA A 102 -17.75 1.91 -21.32
C ALA A 102 -16.96 3.23 -21.27
N LYS A 103 -16.80 3.90 -22.42
CA LYS A 103 -16.16 5.22 -22.53
C LYS A 103 -16.88 6.35 -21.80
N LYS A 104 -18.06 6.09 -21.21
CA LYS A 104 -18.80 7.07 -20.41
C LYS A 104 -18.18 7.32 -19.03
N CYS A 105 -17.25 6.48 -18.58
CA CYS A 105 -16.56 6.68 -17.31
C CYS A 105 -15.42 7.69 -17.48
N GLU A 106 -15.39 8.74 -16.66
CA GLU A 106 -14.39 9.82 -16.73
C GLU A 106 -12.95 9.35 -16.42
N TYR A 107 -12.81 8.21 -15.72
CA TYR A 107 -11.52 7.64 -15.35
C TYR A 107 -10.96 6.63 -16.37
N LEU A 108 -11.74 6.34 -17.41
CA LEU A 108 -11.44 5.30 -18.38
C LEU A 108 -11.12 5.94 -19.74
N ASN A 109 -9.87 5.80 -20.18
CA ASN A 109 -9.42 6.31 -21.47
C ASN A 109 -9.93 5.45 -22.62
N ASP A 110 -9.82 4.13 -22.49
CA ASP A 110 -10.27 3.21 -23.53
C ASP A 110 -10.70 1.86 -22.97
N PHE A 111 -11.72 1.26 -23.58
CA PHE A 111 -12.18 -0.09 -23.28
C PHE A 111 -12.33 -0.84 -24.58
N ALA A 112 -11.30 -1.63 -24.91
CA ALA A 112 -11.20 -2.31 -26.18
C ALA A 112 -11.34 -3.83 -26.00
N LEU A 113 -11.91 -4.46 -27.03
CA LEU A 113 -11.91 -5.91 -27.15
C LEU A 113 -10.54 -6.36 -27.69
N ASP A 114 -9.82 -7.16 -26.90
CA ASP A 114 -8.50 -7.68 -27.28
C ASP A 114 -8.62 -8.96 -28.13
N SER A 115 -9.51 -9.89 -27.73
CA SER A 115 -9.69 -11.15 -28.46
C SER A 115 -11.04 -11.80 -28.16
N ILE A 116 -11.51 -12.62 -29.10
CA ILE A 116 -12.69 -13.49 -28.94
C ILE A 116 -12.27 -14.94 -29.21
N ASP A 117 -12.61 -15.83 -28.29
CA ASP A 117 -12.57 -17.27 -28.48
C ASP A 117 -14.00 -17.78 -28.69
N PHE A 118 -14.32 -18.05 -29.95
CA PHE A 118 -15.61 -18.59 -30.36
C PHE A 118 -15.83 -20.04 -29.89
N GLY A 119 -14.76 -20.83 -29.69
CA GLY A 119 -14.86 -22.23 -29.29
C GLY A 119 -15.24 -22.37 -27.81
N GLN A 120 -14.65 -21.54 -26.95
CA GLN A 120 -14.95 -21.50 -25.52
C GLN A 120 -16.18 -20.63 -25.19
N GLY A 121 -16.56 -19.72 -26.11
CA GLY A 121 -17.58 -18.73 -25.81
C GLY A 121 -17.05 -17.65 -24.87
N SER A 122 -15.76 -17.30 -24.96
CA SER A 122 -15.11 -16.32 -24.08
C SER A 122 -14.52 -15.13 -24.85
N ALA A 123 -14.53 -13.95 -24.23
CA ALA A 123 -13.92 -12.75 -24.79
C ALA A 123 -12.94 -12.13 -23.78
N ARG A 124 -11.91 -11.45 -24.28
CA ARG A 124 -11.00 -10.62 -23.48
C ARG A 124 -11.15 -9.16 -23.86
N ALA A 125 -11.31 -8.30 -22.88
CA ALA A 125 -11.35 -6.85 -23.05
C ALA A 125 -10.32 -6.20 -22.12
N ARG A 126 -9.76 -5.07 -22.55
CA ARG A 126 -8.76 -4.31 -21.80
C ARG A 126 -9.30 -2.94 -21.46
N ALA A 127 -9.25 -2.59 -20.18
CA ALA A 127 -9.52 -1.25 -19.69
C ALA A 127 -8.20 -0.49 -19.54
N THR A 128 -8.10 0.64 -20.24
CA THR A 128 -6.99 1.58 -20.14
C THR A 128 -7.49 2.81 -19.39
N VAL A 129 -6.74 3.25 -18.39
CA VAL A 129 -7.02 4.46 -17.61
C VAL A 129 -5.98 5.53 -17.94
N ASP A 130 -6.27 6.78 -17.59
CA ASP A 130 -5.26 7.84 -17.68
C ASP A 130 -4.07 7.52 -16.76
N PRO A 131 -2.82 7.43 -17.29
CA PRO A 131 -1.63 7.28 -16.47
C PRO A 131 -1.53 8.31 -15.34
N LYS A 132 -2.09 9.53 -15.52
CA LYS A 132 -2.12 10.56 -14.47
C LYS A 132 -2.86 10.14 -13.22
N LEU A 133 -3.85 9.25 -13.34
CA LEU A 133 -4.59 8.73 -12.19
C LEU A 133 -3.69 7.92 -11.24
N PHE A 134 -2.64 7.29 -11.76
CA PHE A 134 -1.67 6.58 -10.92
C PHE A 134 -0.98 7.55 -9.95
N TYR A 135 -0.44 8.66 -10.44
CA TYR A 135 0.25 9.64 -9.60
C TYR A 135 -0.70 10.38 -8.67
N ARG A 136 -1.93 10.67 -9.13
CA ARG A 136 -2.98 11.23 -8.28
C ARG A 136 -3.27 10.32 -7.08
N VAL A 137 -3.43 9.02 -7.31
CA VAL A 137 -3.70 8.05 -6.23
C VAL A 137 -2.52 7.92 -5.28
N ILE A 138 -1.28 7.96 -5.80
CA ILE A 138 -0.08 8.02 -4.93
C ILE A 138 -0.10 9.28 -4.08
N GLY A 139 -0.43 10.43 -4.65
CA GLY A 139 -0.47 11.69 -3.91
C GLY A 139 -1.57 11.71 -2.85
N GLU A 140 -2.75 11.19 -3.15
CA GLU A 140 -3.83 11.03 -2.16
C GLU A 140 -3.42 10.08 -1.01
N ALA A 141 -2.72 8.98 -1.30
CA ALA A 141 -2.32 8.00 -0.29
C ALA A 141 -1.11 8.43 0.56
N THR A 142 -0.17 9.18 -0.02
CA THR A 142 1.10 9.56 0.64
C THR A 142 1.10 11.00 1.16
N GLY A 143 0.17 11.84 0.70
CA GLY A 143 0.18 13.28 0.95
C GLY A 143 1.27 14.03 0.17
N ILE A 144 1.96 13.38 -0.76
CA ILE A 144 3.05 13.96 -1.55
C ILE A 144 2.52 14.26 -2.96
N GLU A 145 2.60 15.51 -3.40
CA GLU A 145 2.24 15.86 -4.78
C GLU A 145 3.25 15.24 -5.77
N VAL A 146 2.75 14.37 -6.64
CA VAL A 146 3.51 13.75 -7.73
C VAL A 146 2.69 13.92 -9.00
N GLN A 147 3.23 14.56 -10.03
CA GLN A 147 2.51 14.78 -11.28
C GLN A 147 2.85 13.74 -12.34
N ASP A 148 4.12 13.30 -12.38
CA ASP A 148 4.63 12.33 -13.36
C ASP A 148 5.84 11.52 -12.84
N ASP A 149 6.44 10.70 -13.73
CA ASP A 149 7.62 9.89 -13.45
C ASP A 149 8.86 10.72 -13.07
N THR A 150 8.98 11.94 -13.60
CA THR A 150 10.09 12.86 -13.33
C THR A 150 10.05 13.33 -11.88
N ASP A 151 8.86 13.55 -11.33
CA ASP A 151 8.65 13.90 -9.93
C ASP A 151 8.76 12.68 -9.00
N LEU A 152 8.26 11.53 -9.45
CA LEU A 152 8.22 10.32 -8.63
C LEU A 152 9.62 9.81 -8.27
N MET A 153 10.56 9.85 -9.21
CA MET A 153 11.89 9.26 -9.02
C MET A 153 12.70 9.97 -7.91
N PRO A 154 12.85 11.31 -7.90
CA PRO A 154 13.49 12.04 -6.80
C PRO A 154 12.80 11.81 -5.45
N VAL A 155 11.46 11.76 -5.41
CA VAL A 155 10.70 11.48 -4.19
C VAL A 155 11.03 10.10 -3.66
N MET A 156 11.04 9.07 -4.52
CA MET A 156 11.38 7.70 -4.12
C MET A 156 12.82 7.57 -3.61
N ILE A 157 13.78 8.24 -4.25
CA ILE A 157 15.18 8.27 -3.78
C ILE A 157 15.26 8.94 -2.41
N LYS A 158 14.59 10.09 -2.22
CA LYS A 158 14.55 10.80 -0.95
C LYS A 158 13.90 9.96 0.16
N LEU A 159 12.76 9.32 -0.12
CA LEU A 159 12.09 8.43 0.81
C LEU A 159 12.93 7.21 1.18
N ALA A 160 13.65 6.62 0.22
CA ALA A 160 14.56 5.51 0.49
C ALA A 160 15.75 5.94 1.36
N ALA A 161 16.32 7.13 1.11
CA ALA A 161 17.39 7.70 1.93
C ALA A 161 16.92 7.97 3.37
N ILE A 162 15.76 8.64 3.52
CA ILE A 162 15.14 8.90 4.84
C ILE A 162 14.84 7.58 5.55
N LYS A 163 14.24 6.60 4.86
CA LYS A 163 13.95 5.29 5.44
C LYS A 163 15.23 4.63 5.96
N ARG A 164 16.30 4.58 5.16
CA ARG A 164 17.59 3.98 5.57
C ARG A 164 18.20 4.72 6.75
N GLU A 165 18.14 6.06 6.76
CA GLU A 165 18.65 6.86 7.87
C GLU A 165 17.85 6.63 9.15
N HIS A 166 16.52 6.52 9.05
CA HIS A 166 15.65 6.37 10.22
C HIS A 166 15.56 4.94 10.74
N GLU A 167 15.83 3.94 9.91
CA GLU A 167 15.74 2.54 10.29
C GLU A 167 16.71 2.17 11.43
N LYS A 168 17.84 2.89 11.57
CA LYS A 168 18.78 2.73 12.70
C LYS A 168 18.19 3.13 14.05
N TYR A 169 17.20 4.03 14.08
CA TYR A 169 16.54 4.48 15.31
C TYR A 169 15.43 3.55 15.77
N ARG A 170 14.92 2.65 14.91
CA ARG A 170 13.73 1.85 15.20
C ARG A 170 13.86 1.07 16.52
N ASN A 171 14.95 0.33 16.68
CA ASN A 171 15.17 -0.47 17.89
C ASN A 171 15.28 0.42 19.15
N ALA A 172 15.95 1.57 19.04
CA ALA A 172 16.08 2.50 20.16
C ALA A 172 14.72 3.12 20.53
N LEU A 173 13.87 3.43 19.56
CA LEU A 173 12.51 3.91 19.80
C LEU A 173 11.64 2.83 20.49
N ASP A 174 11.78 1.57 20.07
CA ASP A 174 11.10 0.44 20.71
C ASP A 174 11.58 0.26 22.17
N GLU A 175 12.89 0.39 22.42
CA GLU A 175 13.47 0.36 23.77
C GLU A 175 12.98 1.52 24.64
N VAL A 176 12.91 2.74 24.10
CA VAL A 176 12.36 3.92 24.79
C VAL A 176 10.89 3.69 25.13
N ALA A 177 10.09 3.15 24.20
CA ALA A 177 8.69 2.87 24.43
C ALA A 177 8.49 1.84 25.54
N ALA A 178 9.33 0.81 25.59
CA ALA A 178 9.24 -0.27 26.58
C ALA A 178 9.83 0.08 27.96
N THR A 179 10.94 0.82 28.01
CA THR A 179 11.75 0.99 29.23
C THR A 179 11.97 2.44 29.64
N GLY A 180 11.52 3.41 28.84
CA GLY A 180 11.77 4.84 29.04
C GLY A 180 13.16 5.29 28.57
N TYR A 181 14.00 4.38 28.09
CA TYR A 181 15.37 4.65 27.65
C TYR A 181 15.77 3.75 26.50
N GLY A 182 16.39 4.29 25.45
CA GLY A 182 16.85 3.49 24.32
C GLY A 182 18.16 3.98 23.75
N ILE A 183 18.95 3.06 23.22
CA ILE A 183 20.29 3.35 22.71
C ILE A 183 20.32 3.07 21.21
N VAL A 184 20.66 4.11 20.45
CA VAL A 184 20.93 3.96 19.02
C VAL A 184 22.36 3.46 18.87
N MET A 185 22.48 2.22 18.40
CA MET A 185 23.79 1.63 18.10
C MET A 185 24.38 2.32 16.85
N PRO A 186 25.66 2.69 16.87
CA PRO A 186 26.33 3.22 15.68
C PRO A 186 26.35 2.17 14.56
N THR A 187 26.26 2.63 13.31
CA THR A 187 26.43 1.75 12.16
C THR A 187 27.90 1.42 11.94
N MET A 188 28.19 0.35 11.19
CA MET A 188 29.58 -0.02 10.85
C MET A 188 30.32 1.11 10.12
N GLU A 189 29.60 1.89 9.31
CA GLU A 189 30.12 3.06 8.60
C GLU A 189 30.54 4.21 9.56
N GLN A 190 30.06 4.20 10.81
CA GLN A 190 30.36 5.19 11.85
C GLN A 190 31.46 4.72 12.81
N LEU A 191 32.01 3.50 12.64
CA LEU A 191 33.11 2.99 13.45
C LEU A 191 34.44 3.54 12.94
N THR A 192 35.16 4.23 13.80
CA THR A 192 36.53 4.68 13.52
C THR A 192 37.49 3.74 14.24
N LEU A 193 38.34 3.05 13.49
CA LEU A 193 39.40 2.21 14.04
C LEU A 193 40.70 3.03 14.07
N GLU A 194 41.28 3.20 15.24
CA GLU A 194 42.62 3.80 15.40
C GLU A 194 43.69 2.73 15.14
N GLU A 195 44.91 3.17 14.84
CA GLU A 195 46.03 2.27 14.56
C GLU A 195 46.30 1.32 15.74
N PRO A 196 46.53 0.03 15.48
CA PRO A 196 46.79 -0.96 16.52
C PRO A 196 48.14 -0.72 17.21
N GLU A 197 48.12 -0.58 18.54
CA GLU A 197 49.33 -0.42 19.35
C GLU A 197 49.78 -1.77 19.93
N ILE A 198 51.05 -2.14 19.79
CA ILE A 198 51.61 -3.33 20.45
C ILE A 198 51.83 -3.00 21.92
N ILE A 199 51.16 -3.73 22.81
CA ILE A 199 51.33 -3.62 24.25
C ILE A 199 52.11 -4.83 24.79
N LYS A 200 53.00 -4.58 25.76
CA LYS A 200 53.76 -5.63 26.43
C LYS A 200 53.45 -5.60 27.92
N GLN A 201 52.86 -6.68 28.43
CA GLN A 201 52.52 -6.82 29.85
C GLN A 201 52.96 -8.21 30.34
N GLY A 202 53.80 -8.25 31.38
CA GLY A 202 54.23 -9.51 32.01
C GLY A 202 54.89 -10.53 31.08
N GLY A 203 55.72 -10.08 30.12
CA GLY A 203 56.39 -10.97 29.16
C GLY A 203 55.52 -11.44 27.99
N ARG A 204 54.23 -11.07 27.93
CA ARG A 204 53.34 -11.34 26.79
C ARG A 204 53.16 -10.09 25.92
N TYR A 205 53.06 -10.31 24.62
CA TYR A 205 52.75 -9.27 23.63
C TYR A 205 51.25 -9.35 23.29
N GLY A 206 50.59 -8.21 23.27
CA GLY A 206 49.19 -8.06 22.85
C GLY A 206 49.04 -6.91 21.87
N VAL A 207 47.91 -6.87 21.17
CA VAL A 207 47.56 -5.77 20.27
C VAL A 207 46.39 -5.02 20.88
N LYS A 208 46.56 -3.73 21.14
CA LYS A 208 45.52 -2.83 21.62
C LYS A 208 44.83 -2.21 20.41
N LEU A 209 43.60 -2.66 20.17
CA LEU A 209 42.71 -2.09 19.17
C LEU A 209 41.83 -1.03 19.85
N ARG A 210 41.82 0.19 19.32
CA ARG A 210 40.91 1.25 19.77
C ARG A 210 39.90 1.50 18.66
N ALA A 211 38.62 1.33 18.99
CA ALA A 211 37.51 1.70 18.13
C ALA A 211 36.64 2.72 18.86
N SER A 212 36.23 3.76 18.16
CA SER A 212 35.33 4.80 18.65
C SER A 212 34.16 4.99 17.68
N ALA A 213 32.98 5.23 18.24
CA ALA A 213 31.80 5.58 17.47
C ALA A 213 30.83 6.43 18.33
N PRO A 214 30.08 7.36 17.72
CA PRO A 214 29.08 8.14 18.42
C PRO A 214 27.89 7.26 18.81
N SER A 215 27.39 7.40 20.03
CA SER A 215 26.12 6.80 20.45
C SER A 215 25.07 7.87 20.70
N ILE A 216 23.83 7.59 20.30
CA ILE A 216 22.69 8.45 20.60
C ILE A 216 21.88 7.75 21.68
N HIS A 217 21.63 8.47 22.77
CA HIS A 217 20.81 8.01 23.88
C HIS A 217 19.48 8.75 23.82
N MET A 218 18.40 7.99 23.71
CA MET A 218 17.03 8.52 23.70
C MET A 218 16.40 8.23 25.05
N MET A 219 15.68 9.22 25.59
CA MET A 219 14.98 9.10 26.87
C MET A 219 13.54 9.58 26.68
N ARG A 220 12.57 8.82 27.19
CA ARG A 220 11.18 9.29 27.34
C ARG A 220 11.10 9.99 28.68
N ALA A 221 10.54 11.19 28.68
CA ALA A 221 10.17 11.91 29.89
C ALA A 221 8.66 12.14 29.83
N ASP A 222 7.93 11.60 30.78
CA ASP A 222 6.49 11.76 30.85
C ASP A 222 6.17 13.14 31.48
N ILE A 223 5.45 13.98 30.72
CA ILE A 223 5.09 15.34 31.13
C ILE A 223 3.67 15.29 31.71
N SER A 224 3.53 15.66 32.98
CA SER A 224 2.23 15.77 33.65
C SER A 224 1.94 17.24 33.92
N THR A 225 0.92 17.79 33.27
CA THR A 225 0.45 19.16 33.54
C THR A 225 -0.95 19.09 34.12
N GLU A 226 -1.10 19.52 35.37
CA GLU A 226 -2.39 19.64 36.04
C GLU A 226 -2.96 21.04 35.77
N VAL A 227 -4.16 21.10 35.17
CA VAL A 227 -4.95 22.32 35.12
C VAL A 227 -6.05 22.16 36.15
N SER A 228 -5.98 22.95 37.23
CA SER A 228 -7.06 23.03 38.22
C SER A 228 -8.03 24.16 37.82
N PRO A 229 -9.11 23.89 37.07
CA PRO A 229 -10.13 24.89 36.86
C PRO A 229 -10.82 25.18 38.20
N ILE A 230 -10.90 26.46 38.58
CA ILE A 230 -11.70 26.87 39.74
C ILE A 230 -13.16 26.75 39.32
N VAL A 231 -13.79 25.62 39.64
CA VAL A 231 -15.23 25.41 39.47
C VAL A 231 -15.91 25.93 40.74
N GLY A 232 -16.79 26.92 40.57
CA GLY A 232 -17.30 27.78 41.65
C GLY A 232 -17.78 27.08 42.94
N SER A 233 -19.04 26.64 43.00
CA SER A 233 -19.64 26.19 44.27
C SER A 233 -19.38 24.70 44.58
N GLU A 234 -19.30 24.35 45.86
CA GLU A 234 -19.00 22.99 46.37
C GLU A 234 -19.90 21.90 45.75
N LYS A 235 -21.19 22.19 45.53
CA LYS A 235 -22.13 21.27 44.87
C LYS A 235 -21.76 20.93 43.42
N GLN A 236 -21.23 21.91 42.67
CA GLN A 236 -20.87 21.71 41.25
C GLN A 236 -19.58 20.90 41.10
N SER A 237 -18.65 21.03 42.05
CA SER A 237 -17.43 20.22 42.09
C SER A 237 -17.73 18.76 42.45
N GLN A 238 -18.75 18.53 43.29
CA GLN A 238 -19.14 17.18 43.71
C GLN A 238 -19.83 16.39 42.59
N GLU A 239 -20.70 17.04 41.80
CA GLU A 239 -21.33 16.43 40.61
C GLU A 239 -20.30 16.06 39.52
N LEU A 240 -19.24 16.86 39.35
CA LEU A 240 -18.18 16.60 38.38
C LEU A 240 -17.30 15.40 38.79
N VAL A 241 -17.03 15.26 40.09
CA VAL A 241 -16.25 14.15 40.64
C VAL A 241 -17.01 12.84 40.55
N GLU A 242 -18.33 12.83 40.84
CA GLU A 242 -19.18 11.65 40.67
C GLU A 242 -19.27 11.19 39.21
N TYR A 243 -19.30 12.11 38.25
CA TYR A 243 -19.26 11.81 36.81
C TYR A 243 -17.94 11.17 36.37
N LEU A 244 -16.80 11.72 36.80
CA LEU A 244 -15.46 11.22 36.43
C LEU A 244 -15.14 9.85 37.04
N LEU A 245 -15.61 9.59 38.26
CA LEU A 245 -15.46 8.29 38.92
C LEU A 245 -16.23 7.18 38.18
N SER A 246 -17.36 7.51 37.54
CA SER A 246 -18.16 6.53 36.79
C SER A 246 -17.48 6.02 35.50
N GLU A 247 -16.59 6.79 34.87
CA GLU A 247 -15.85 6.37 33.67
C GLU A 247 -14.53 5.66 33.98
N PHE A 248 -13.92 5.94 35.14
CA PHE A 248 -12.59 5.43 35.50
C PHE A 248 -12.59 3.98 36.01
N GLU A 249 -13.74 3.45 36.42
CA GLU A 249 -13.89 2.06 36.89
C GLU A 249 -13.82 0.99 35.76
N SER A 250 -13.48 1.38 34.52
CA SER A 250 -13.73 0.56 33.33
C SER A 250 -12.60 -0.38 32.84
N ASP A 251 -11.29 -0.18 33.06
CA ASP A 251 -10.29 -1.29 33.08
C ASP A 251 -8.84 -0.91 33.46
N PRO A 252 -8.31 -1.40 34.60
CA PRO A 252 -6.90 -1.29 35.02
C PRO A 252 -6.15 -2.63 34.79
N ALA A 253 -6.03 -3.05 33.53
CA ALA A 253 -5.47 -4.35 33.16
C ALA A 253 -3.94 -4.42 33.36
N LYS A 254 -3.59 -5.04 34.49
CA LYS A 254 -2.26 -5.32 34.99
C LYS A 254 -1.55 -6.45 34.23
N ILE A 255 -0.28 -6.18 33.91
CA ILE A 255 0.96 -6.85 34.40
C ILE A 255 1.11 -8.38 34.14
N TRP A 256 2.30 -8.78 33.67
CA TRP A 256 2.93 -10.12 33.74
C TRP A 256 2.77 -11.05 32.53
N SER A 257 3.83 -11.12 31.70
CA SER A 257 4.40 -12.43 31.33
C SER A 257 5.82 -12.25 30.80
N SER A 258 6.79 -12.36 31.70
CA SER A 258 8.23 -12.29 31.43
C SER A 258 8.81 -13.56 30.77
N ASN A 259 9.91 -13.34 30.04
CA ASN A 259 11.19 -14.08 30.05
C ASN A 259 11.34 -15.52 29.47
N ILE A 260 12.24 -15.69 28.47
CA ILE A 260 13.58 -16.36 28.57
C ILE A 260 14.29 -16.56 27.20
N PHE A 261 15.61 -16.34 27.22
CA PHE A 261 16.64 -16.16 26.17
C PHE A 261 16.94 -17.32 25.20
N GLY A 262 17.51 -16.98 24.01
CA GLY A 262 18.35 -17.90 23.23
C GLY A 262 18.73 -17.43 21.81
N LYS A 263 19.94 -16.89 21.59
CA LYS A 263 20.60 -16.74 20.26
C LYS A 263 22.14 -16.87 20.36
N SER A 264 22.78 -16.84 19.19
CA SER A 264 24.03 -17.50 18.81
C SER A 264 25.15 -16.55 18.35
N LEU A 265 26.39 -16.89 18.72
CA LEU A 265 27.73 -16.78 18.07
C LEU A 265 28.15 -15.59 17.17
N HIS A 266 27.29 -14.66 16.76
CA HIS A 266 27.69 -13.36 16.18
C HIS A 266 27.90 -12.28 17.26
N GLU A 267 27.77 -12.69 18.53
CA GLU A 267 27.80 -11.86 19.74
C GLU A 267 29.21 -11.42 20.15
N LEU A 268 30.25 -12.16 19.75
CA LEU A 268 31.60 -12.00 20.30
C LEU A 268 32.39 -10.79 19.78
N VAL A 269 31.82 -10.01 18.84
CA VAL A 269 32.42 -8.77 18.33
C VAL A 269 31.59 -7.55 18.74
N ASN A 270 30.28 -7.70 18.95
CA ASN A 270 29.39 -6.63 19.43
C ASN A 270 29.51 -6.40 20.95
N GLU A 271 29.89 -7.40 21.76
CA GLU A 271 30.00 -7.31 23.22
C GLU A 271 30.95 -6.21 23.72
N GLY A 272 32.05 -5.94 23.01
CA GLY A 272 33.03 -4.93 23.42
C GLY A 272 32.50 -3.49 23.33
N LEU A 273 31.60 -3.24 22.38
CA LEU A 273 30.90 -1.96 22.21
C LEU A 273 29.65 -1.91 23.10
N HIS A 274 28.87 -2.99 23.15
CA HIS A 274 27.66 -3.08 23.99
C HIS A 274 27.99 -2.88 25.48
N ASN A 275 29.08 -3.46 26.00
CA ASN A 275 29.49 -3.26 27.40
C ASN A 275 29.91 -1.83 27.73
N LYS A 276 30.45 -1.07 26.77
CA LYS A 276 30.76 0.36 27.00
C LYS A 276 29.50 1.23 26.96
N LEU A 277 28.53 0.88 26.12
CA LEU A 277 27.27 1.60 25.99
C LEU A 277 26.29 1.29 27.12
N TYR A 278 26.30 0.06 27.63
CA TYR A 278 25.45 -0.39 28.74
C TYR A 278 26.05 -0.15 30.13
N ARG A 279 27.22 0.48 30.24
CA ARG A 279 27.93 0.72 31.50
C ARG A 279 27.14 1.53 32.52
N MET A 280 26.14 2.30 32.09
CA MET A 280 25.20 2.97 32.99
C MET A 280 24.13 1.95 33.44
N PRO A 281 24.10 1.56 34.73
CA PRO A 281 23.11 0.63 35.27
C PRO A 281 21.69 1.13 35.03
N THR A 282 20.72 0.21 34.94
CA THR A 282 19.30 0.54 34.78
C THR A 282 18.80 1.52 35.86
N ASP A 283 19.27 1.37 37.10
CA ASP A 283 18.97 2.29 38.21
C ASP A 283 19.48 3.73 37.95
N ALA A 284 20.70 3.86 37.42
CA ALA A 284 21.26 5.17 37.08
C ALA A 284 20.53 5.82 35.90
N ARG A 285 20.07 5.03 34.92
CA ARG A 285 19.23 5.50 33.81
C ARG A 285 17.89 6.02 34.33
N GLY A 286 17.23 5.25 35.19
CA GLY A 286 15.97 5.63 35.82
C GLY A 286 16.09 6.95 36.60
N LYS A 287 17.14 7.08 37.42
CA LYS A 287 17.41 8.33 38.16
C LYS A 287 17.66 9.52 37.24
N LEU A 288 18.34 9.32 36.12
CA LEU A 288 18.58 10.38 35.12
C LEU A 288 17.26 10.81 34.45
N THR A 289 16.42 9.85 34.06
CA THR A 289 15.09 10.11 33.51
C THR A 289 14.20 10.84 34.51
N GLU A 290 14.10 10.35 35.75
CA GLU A 290 13.30 10.96 36.83
C GLU A 290 13.78 12.38 37.14
N THR A 291 15.09 12.61 37.12
CA THR A 291 15.67 13.95 37.32
C THR A 291 15.27 14.89 36.18
N ILE A 292 15.30 14.42 34.92
CA ILE A 292 14.87 15.21 33.76
C ILE A 292 13.36 15.47 33.82
N GLU A 293 12.54 14.48 34.14
CA GLU A 293 11.09 14.62 34.32
C GLU A 293 10.74 15.64 35.39
N ARG A 294 11.39 15.59 36.55
CA ARG A 294 11.21 16.59 37.60
C ARG A 294 11.65 18.00 37.16
N ILE A 295 12.73 18.13 36.40
CA ILE A 295 13.14 19.44 35.86
C ILE A 295 12.09 20.00 34.91
N ILE A 296 11.50 19.15 34.06
CA ILE A 296 10.48 19.55 33.07
C ILE A 296 9.14 19.89 33.75
N ASN A 297 8.71 19.08 34.72
CA ASN A 297 7.41 19.21 35.38
C ASN A 297 7.42 20.26 36.51
N ASP A 298 8.45 20.27 37.34
CA ASP A 298 8.52 21.13 38.54
C ASP A 298 9.25 22.46 38.28
N GLY A 299 9.86 22.63 37.10
CA GLY A 299 10.54 23.86 36.70
C GLY A 299 11.77 24.17 37.56
N CYS A 300 12.84 23.38 37.41
CA CYS A 300 14.10 23.63 38.12
C CYS A 300 15.09 24.42 37.24
N SER A 301 15.59 25.56 37.71
CA SER A 301 16.51 26.46 36.99
C SER A 301 18.01 26.21 37.25
N GLY A 302 18.39 25.12 37.92
CA GLY A 302 19.74 24.97 38.47
C GLY A 302 20.33 23.57 38.40
N LEU A 303 21.48 23.50 37.71
CA LEU A 303 22.64 22.60 37.87
C LEU A 303 22.36 21.11 38.20
N ILE A 304 22.52 20.25 37.20
CA ILE A 304 22.58 18.80 37.36
C ILE A 304 23.98 18.43 37.87
N CYS A 305 24.10 17.95 39.11
CA CYS A 305 25.35 17.42 39.64
C CYS A 305 25.36 15.89 39.55
N ILE A 306 26.21 15.34 38.68
CA ILE A 306 26.43 13.89 38.56
C ILE A 306 27.69 13.55 39.33
N ILE A 307 27.55 12.84 40.45
CA ILE A 307 28.67 12.33 41.24
C ILE A 307 28.93 10.88 40.78
N LEU A 308 30.13 10.62 40.25
CA LEU A 308 30.58 9.32 39.73
C LEU A 308 31.36 8.53 40.78
#